data_AF-A0A9E1UUI3-F1
#
_entry.id   AF-A0A9E1UUI3-F1
#
_cell.length_a   1.000
_cell.length_b   1.000
_cell.length_c   1.000
_cell.angle_alpha   90.00
_cell.angle_beta   90.00
_cell.angle_gamma   90.00
#
_symmetry.space_group_name_H-M   'P 1'
#
loop_
_entity.id
_entity.type
_entity.pdbx_description
1 polymer ?
#
loop_
_entity_poly.entity_id
_entity_poly.type
_entity_poly.pdbx_seq_one_letter_code
_entity_poly.pdbx_strand_id
1 'polypeptide(L)'
;MTPWTSDLTGALVLAGGFVLLLILAESWSRLANPNPELPRKLVHTAGGVGCLFFPFLVQSPWVVLALALGMCVLFALGGQLKFLRCLHSVTRRSRGSEYYPLAIFLVYLASYGRPWLHVASILVLALADASAALIGSQYGRLRYTVENEKKSLEGSLVFLVVAFLAIHLPTLLMTDLPRPVCVLAALLVALLVTGFEVVSLHGADNLFVPLGVCVILDRITGKPLGEIAYQNASLVVICAVLGIVARRARTFNVGGTILVVLAVYGCWSLGGVEWALPMLLGVVLFVASWTRRSAVAKRLGGVRVRVAARALSTPFVFLVAANASGRYALFYGGFLASSAVVAALAYGKCVGIGVRSPANHRRPVLLAELLFCCVLVVGVPGAVLAATYGSVLTTVGVAALSLFAVGLFQRVRVRDGKAAWWRGSDSVTSLVAGLGVLGLQLLGVVSCWGIGE
;
A
#
# COMPACT_ATOMS: atom_id res chain seq x y z
N MET A 1 -26.59 32.43 -11.76
CA MET A 1 -26.71 31.43 -10.67
C MET A 1 -25.60 31.71 -9.67
N THR A 2 -25.88 31.81 -8.37
CA THR A 2 -24.82 31.91 -7.36
C THR A 2 -24.05 30.58 -7.31
N PRO A 3 -22.76 30.57 -6.91
CA PRO A 3 -21.96 29.33 -6.83
C PRO A 3 -22.65 28.20 -6.07
N TRP A 4 -23.44 28.54 -5.05
CA TRP A 4 -24.25 27.59 -4.30
C TRP A 4 -25.37 26.95 -5.12
N THR A 5 -26.09 27.72 -5.95
CA THR A 5 -27.18 27.16 -6.77
C THR A 5 -26.69 26.20 -7.85
N SER A 6 -25.52 26.44 -8.45
CA SER A 6 -24.90 25.49 -9.39
C SER A 6 -24.47 24.20 -8.70
N ASP A 7 -23.84 24.29 -7.54
CA ASP A 7 -23.39 23.13 -6.77
C ASP A 7 -24.55 22.26 -6.30
N LEU A 8 -25.64 22.87 -5.81
CA LEU A 8 -26.84 22.14 -5.43
C LEU A 8 -27.48 21.44 -6.64
N THR A 9 -27.54 22.11 -7.79
CA THR A 9 -28.10 21.52 -9.01
C THR A 9 -27.26 20.33 -9.47
N GLY A 10 -25.93 20.47 -9.51
CA GLY A 10 -25.01 19.39 -9.84
C GLY A 10 -25.13 18.21 -8.87
N ALA A 11 -25.21 18.49 -7.56
CA ALA A 11 -25.41 17.48 -6.53
C ALA A 11 -26.74 16.73 -6.71
N LEU A 12 -27.83 17.44 -7.03
CA LEU A 12 -29.14 16.82 -7.28
C LEU A 12 -29.14 15.94 -8.53
N VAL A 13 -28.48 16.36 -9.62
CA VAL A 13 -28.34 15.56 -10.84
C VAL A 13 -27.55 14.28 -10.54
N LEU A 14 -26.40 14.38 -9.87
CA LEU A 14 -25.55 13.25 -9.54
C LEU A 14 -26.24 12.29 -8.56
N ALA A 15 -26.82 12.82 -7.48
CA ALA A 15 -27.53 12.02 -6.49
C ALA A 15 -28.78 11.36 -7.08
N GLY A 16 -29.58 12.11 -7.85
CA GLY A 16 -30.77 11.59 -8.52
C GLY A 16 -30.44 10.48 -9.52
N GLY A 17 -29.40 10.69 -10.34
CA GLY A 17 -28.90 9.67 -11.27
C GLY A 17 -28.41 8.41 -10.54
N PHE A 18 -27.69 8.56 -9.43
CA PHE A 18 -27.22 7.42 -8.64
C PHE A 18 -28.36 6.67 -7.94
N VAL A 19 -29.36 7.39 -7.39
CA VAL A 19 -30.55 6.78 -6.80
C VAL A 19 -31.35 6.01 -7.85
N LEU A 20 -31.52 6.58 -9.06
CA LEU A 20 -32.15 5.87 -10.17
C LEU A 20 -31.40 4.58 -10.52
N LEU A 21 -30.06 4.64 -10.60
CA LEU A 21 -29.22 3.47 -10.82
C LEU A 21 -29.42 2.41 -9.73
N LEU A 22 -29.47 2.81 -8.46
CA LEU A 22 -29.73 1.89 -7.34
C LEU A 22 -31.10 1.24 -7.45
N ILE A 23 -32.15 2.00 -7.78
CA ILE A 23 -33.51 1.47 -7.98
C ILE A 23 -33.52 0.45 -9.11
N LEU A 24 -32.90 0.75 -10.25
CA LEU A 24 -32.83 -0.16 -11.39
C LEU A 24 -32.05 -1.44 -11.05
N ALA A 25 -30.89 -1.31 -10.41
CA ALA A 25 -30.06 -2.45 -10.03
C ALA A 25 -30.73 -3.33 -8.95
N GLU A 26 -31.44 -2.71 -8.00
CA GLU A 26 -32.18 -3.42 -6.95
C GLU A 26 -33.40 -4.13 -7.55
N SER A 27 -34.16 -3.48 -8.43
CA SER A 27 -35.26 -4.09 -9.18
C SER A 27 -34.77 -5.28 -9.98
N TRP A 28 -33.66 -5.14 -10.71
CA TRP A 28 -33.07 -6.26 -11.45
C TRP A 28 -32.64 -7.40 -10.51
N SER A 29 -32.00 -7.07 -9.39
CA SER A 29 -31.59 -8.06 -8.38
C SER A 29 -32.77 -8.83 -7.78
N ARG A 30 -33.93 -8.18 -7.61
CA ARG A 30 -35.14 -8.79 -7.02
C ARG A 30 -35.98 -9.54 -8.03
N LEU A 31 -36.16 -8.99 -9.23
CA LEU A 31 -37.05 -9.52 -10.26
C LEU A 31 -36.42 -10.64 -11.07
N ALA A 32 -35.14 -10.51 -11.44
CA ALA A 32 -34.47 -11.46 -12.31
C ALA A 32 -33.51 -12.40 -11.56
N ASN A 33 -33.24 -12.14 -10.27
CA ASN A 33 -32.31 -12.89 -9.42
C ASN A 33 -30.99 -13.29 -10.14
N PRO A 34 -30.29 -12.35 -10.79
CA PRO A 34 -29.03 -12.63 -11.48
C PRO A 34 -27.95 -13.04 -10.48
N ASN A 35 -26.79 -13.48 -10.99
CA ASN A 35 -25.60 -13.66 -10.16
C ASN A 35 -25.33 -12.34 -9.37
N PRO A 36 -25.26 -12.37 -8.02
CA PRO A 36 -25.03 -11.20 -7.17
C PRO A 36 -23.87 -10.29 -7.58
N GLU A 37 -22.84 -10.83 -8.24
CA GLU A 37 -21.70 -10.06 -8.73
C GLU A 37 -22.07 -9.10 -9.88
N LEU A 38 -23.11 -9.40 -10.66
CA LEU A 38 -23.50 -8.58 -11.81
C LEU A 38 -24.16 -7.24 -11.40
N PRO A 39 -25.25 -7.20 -10.60
CA PRO A 39 -25.82 -5.93 -10.14
C PRO A 39 -24.82 -5.10 -9.33
N ARG A 40 -23.99 -5.76 -8.51
CA ARG A 40 -22.95 -5.09 -7.72
C ARG A 40 -21.95 -4.36 -8.61
N LYS A 41 -21.43 -5.04 -9.64
CA LYS A 41 -20.49 -4.44 -10.60
C LYS A 41 -21.15 -3.38 -11.48
N LEU A 42 -22.42 -3.54 -11.81
CA LEU A 42 -23.19 -2.51 -12.51
C LEU A 42 -23.24 -1.22 -11.69
N VAL A 43 -23.61 -1.29 -10.40
CA VAL A 43 -23.64 -0.12 -9.51
C VAL A 43 -22.25 0.48 -9.33
N HIS A 44 -21.22 -0.36 -9.16
CA HIS A 44 -19.82 0.08 -9.05
C HIS A 44 -19.34 0.82 -10.31
N THR A 45 -19.60 0.26 -11.49
CA THR A 45 -19.10 0.80 -12.76
C THR A 45 -19.89 2.04 -13.17
N ALA A 46 -21.22 1.96 -13.23
CA ALA A 46 -22.07 3.07 -13.65
C ALA A 46 -22.07 4.20 -12.61
N GLY A 47 -22.02 3.87 -11.32
CA GLY A 47 -21.83 4.85 -10.25
C GLY A 47 -20.52 5.61 -10.41
N GLY A 48 -19.42 4.89 -10.66
CA GLY A 48 -18.12 5.48 -10.92
C GLY A 48 -18.09 6.39 -12.15
N VAL A 49 -18.72 5.97 -13.25
CA VAL A 49 -18.88 6.80 -14.45
C VAL A 49 -19.64 8.09 -14.13
N GLY A 50 -20.71 8.03 -13.32
CA GLY A 50 -21.40 9.21 -12.82
C GLY A 50 -20.47 10.12 -11.99
N CYS A 51 -19.58 9.54 -11.19
CA CYS A 51 -18.62 10.27 -10.37
C CYS A 51 -17.51 10.97 -11.17
N LEU A 52 -17.34 10.67 -12.47
CA LEU A 52 -16.43 11.42 -13.35
C LEU A 52 -16.84 12.88 -13.48
N PHE A 53 -18.13 13.18 -13.33
CA PHE A 53 -18.70 14.50 -13.56
C PHE A 53 -18.58 15.44 -12.34
N PHE A 54 -18.15 14.94 -11.17
CA PHE A 54 -18.00 15.75 -9.96
C PHE A 54 -17.23 17.07 -10.18
N PRO A 55 -15.98 17.08 -10.70
CA PRO A 55 -15.22 18.32 -10.85
C PRO A 55 -15.80 19.31 -11.86
N PHE A 56 -16.82 18.91 -12.64
CA PHE A 56 -17.49 19.76 -13.62
C PHE A 56 -18.86 20.27 -13.14
N LEU A 57 -19.51 19.55 -12.24
CA LEU A 57 -20.86 19.85 -11.76
C LEU A 57 -20.91 20.42 -10.35
N VAL A 58 -19.88 20.16 -9.54
CA VAL A 58 -19.81 20.59 -8.14
C VAL A 58 -18.44 21.23 -7.91
N GLN A 59 -18.41 22.42 -7.32
CA GLN A 59 -17.19 23.14 -6.99
C GLN A 59 -16.83 22.97 -5.51
N SER A 60 -17.81 22.94 -4.60
CA SER A 60 -17.58 22.88 -3.16
C SER A 60 -17.23 21.46 -2.67
N PRO A 61 -16.04 21.26 -2.05
CA PRO A 61 -15.68 20.00 -1.42
C PRO A 61 -16.66 19.57 -0.30
N TRP A 62 -17.32 20.53 0.34
CA TRP A 62 -18.30 20.26 1.39
C TRP A 62 -19.56 19.58 0.85
N VAL A 63 -19.98 19.92 -0.37
CA VAL A 63 -21.11 19.27 -1.02
C VAL A 63 -20.76 17.83 -1.38
N VAL A 64 -19.56 17.60 -1.91
CA VAL A 64 -19.07 16.23 -2.20
C VAL A 64 -18.93 15.42 -0.91
N LEU A 65 -18.44 16.02 0.17
CA LEU A 65 -18.36 15.38 1.49
C LEU A 65 -19.75 14.96 1.99
N ALA A 66 -20.74 15.86 1.91
CA ALA A 66 -22.11 15.57 2.34
C ALA A 66 -22.71 14.41 1.55
N LEU A 67 -22.51 14.37 0.23
CA LEU A 67 -22.94 13.25 -0.63
C LEU A 67 -22.23 11.95 -0.26
N ALA A 68 -20.90 11.97 -0.05
CA ALA A 68 -20.12 10.80 0.32
C ALA A 68 -20.55 10.23 1.69
N LEU A 69 -20.74 11.10 2.69
CA LEU A 69 -21.23 10.70 4.01
C LEU A 69 -22.65 10.11 3.92
N GLY A 70 -23.54 10.77 3.17
CA GLY A 70 -24.89 10.27 2.93
C GLY A 70 -24.91 8.88 2.29
N MET A 71 -24.05 8.64 1.30
CA MET A 71 -23.91 7.33 0.65
C MET A 71 -23.29 6.27 1.57
N CYS A 72 -22.28 6.62 2.36
CA CYS A 72 -21.71 5.72 3.38
C CYS A 72 -22.78 5.27 4.39
N VAL A 73 -23.60 6.22 4.88
CA VAL A 73 -24.72 5.92 5.78
C VAL A 73 -25.76 5.04 5.09
N LEU A 74 -26.15 5.38 3.85
CA LEU A 74 -27.11 4.58 3.07
C LEU A 74 -26.66 3.13 2.89
N PHE A 75 -25.38 2.91 2.54
CA PHE A 75 -24.84 1.56 2.37
C PHE A 75 -24.72 0.80 3.68
N ALA A 76 -24.27 1.46 4.76
CA ALA A 76 -24.20 0.85 6.09
C ALA A 76 -25.60 0.43 6.58
N LEU A 77 -26.60 1.31 6.45
CA LEU A 77 -27.99 1.00 6.78
C LEU A 77 -28.57 -0.08 5.87
N GLY A 78 -28.28 -0.06 4.57
CA GLY A 78 -28.67 -1.13 3.65
C GLY A 78 -28.19 -2.50 4.09
N GLY A 79 -26.91 -2.60 4.49
CA GLY A 79 -26.35 -3.83 5.02
C GLY A 79 -27.01 -4.28 6.33
N GLN A 80 -27.25 -3.37 7.26
CA GLN A 80 -27.84 -3.67 8.57
C GLN A 80 -29.33 -4.05 8.48
N LEU A 81 -30.10 -3.27 7.73
CA LEU A 81 -31.55 -3.41 7.54
C LEU A 81 -31.90 -4.37 6.39
N LYS A 82 -30.89 -4.99 5.74
CA LYS A 82 -31.02 -5.98 4.65
C LYS A 82 -31.84 -5.48 3.44
N PHE A 83 -31.82 -4.18 3.17
CA PHE A 83 -32.28 -3.60 1.91
C PHE A 83 -31.05 -3.23 1.06
N LEU A 84 -31.14 -3.21 -0.28
CA LEU A 84 -29.98 -3.23 -1.22
C LEU A 84 -29.35 -4.63 -1.40
N ARG A 85 -30.17 -5.58 -1.87
CA ARG A 85 -29.74 -6.92 -2.26
C ARG A 85 -28.70 -6.87 -3.38
N CYS A 86 -28.78 -5.88 -4.27
CA CYS A 86 -27.80 -5.65 -5.34
C CYS A 86 -26.37 -5.42 -4.83
N LEU A 87 -26.17 -4.96 -3.59
CA LEU A 87 -24.85 -4.70 -2.99
C LEU A 87 -24.42 -5.74 -1.95
N HIS A 88 -25.37 -6.31 -1.21
CA HIS A 88 -25.10 -7.13 -0.01
C HIS A 88 -25.36 -8.64 -0.16
N SER A 89 -25.80 -9.11 -1.33
CA SER A 89 -26.12 -10.53 -1.56
C SER A 89 -24.91 -11.44 -1.85
N VAL A 90 -23.70 -10.90 -1.90
CA VAL A 90 -22.48 -11.66 -2.15
C VAL A 90 -22.02 -12.38 -0.88
N THR A 91 -21.61 -13.64 -1.00
CA THR A 91 -21.19 -14.51 0.13
C THR A 91 -19.87 -14.06 0.80
N ARG A 92 -19.07 -13.24 0.12
CA ARG A 92 -17.78 -12.72 0.62
C ARG A 92 -17.99 -11.50 1.51
N ARG A 93 -17.47 -11.52 2.74
CA ARG A 93 -17.31 -10.32 3.56
C ARG A 93 -16.31 -9.36 2.88
N SER A 94 -16.80 -8.26 2.34
CA SER A 94 -16.01 -7.16 1.77
C SER A 94 -16.62 -5.84 2.23
N ARG A 95 -15.76 -4.87 2.59
CA ARG A 95 -16.18 -3.49 2.93
C ARG A 95 -16.03 -2.54 1.74
N GLY A 96 -15.88 -3.09 0.54
CA GLY A 96 -15.61 -2.32 -0.68
C GLY A 96 -16.68 -1.28 -1.03
N SER A 97 -17.95 -1.53 -0.68
CA SER A 97 -19.04 -0.56 -0.85
C SER A 97 -18.89 0.65 0.06
N GLU A 98 -18.42 0.48 1.29
CA GLU A 98 -18.15 1.57 2.24
C GLU A 98 -16.90 2.38 1.85
N TYR A 99 -15.88 1.71 1.31
CA TYR A 99 -14.66 2.38 0.85
C TYR A 99 -14.87 3.27 -0.38
N TYR A 100 -15.89 2.96 -1.19
CA TYR A 100 -16.09 3.61 -2.49
C TYR A 100 -16.44 5.11 -2.39
N PRO A 101 -17.45 5.56 -1.61
CA PRO A 101 -17.74 6.99 -1.46
C PRO A 101 -16.60 7.75 -0.77
N LEU A 102 -15.93 7.12 0.20
CA LEU A 102 -14.78 7.70 0.87
C LEU A 102 -13.63 7.94 -0.13
N ALA A 103 -13.35 6.98 -1.00
CA ALA A 103 -12.32 7.10 -2.03
C ALA A 103 -12.63 8.24 -3.00
N ILE A 104 -13.88 8.35 -3.47
CA ILE A 104 -14.30 9.44 -4.36
C ILE A 104 -14.09 10.80 -3.71
N PHE A 105 -14.52 10.97 -2.46
CA PHE A 105 -14.33 12.23 -1.74
C PHE A 105 -12.85 12.59 -1.57
N LEU A 106 -12.02 11.63 -1.15
CA LEU A 106 -10.60 11.87 -0.95
C LEU A 106 -9.86 12.17 -2.27
N VAL A 107 -10.23 11.49 -3.36
CA VAL A 107 -9.72 11.81 -4.71
C VAL A 107 -10.15 13.20 -5.13
N TYR A 108 -11.43 13.55 -4.96
CA TYR A 108 -11.94 14.88 -5.32
C TYR A 108 -11.19 15.99 -4.56
N LEU A 109 -10.93 15.78 -3.27
CA LEU A 109 -10.16 16.72 -2.46
C LEU A 109 -8.70 16.82 -2.93
N ALA A 110 -8.04 15.70 -3.20
CA ALA A 110 -6.64 15.66 -3.63
C ALA A 110 -6.43 16.20 -5.07
N SER A 111 -7.45 16.08 -5.92
CA SER A 111 -7.44 16.54 -7.31
C SER A 111 -8.14 17.88 -7.50
N TYR A 112 -8.38 18.63 -6.43
CA TYR A 112 -9.07 19.92 -6.49
C TYR A 112 -8.41 20.87 -7.51
N GLY A 113 -9.22 21.45 -8.41
CA GLY A 113 -8.74 22.30 -9.50
C GLY A 113 -8.03 21.56 -10.65
N ARG A 114 -7.90 20.22 -10.58
CA ARG A 114 -7.17 19.39 -11.55
C ARG A 114 -8.06 18.24 -12.05
N PRO A 115 -9.08 18.53 -12.88
CA PRO A 115 -10.11 17.56 -13.28
C PRO A 115 -9.53 16.31 -13.95
N TRP A 116 -8.42 16.43 -14.67
CA TRP A 116 -7.75 15.30 -15.33
C TRP A 116 -7.25 14.23 -14.34
N LEU A 117 -6.78 14.63 -13.14
CA LEU A 117 -6.38 13.70 -12.07
C LEU A 117 -7.58 12.98 -11.48
N HIS A 118 -8.68 13.70 -11.25
CA HIS A 118 -9.94 13.13 -10.77
C HIS A 118 -10.44 12.07 -11.75
N VAL A 119 -10.59 12.46 -13.02
CA VAL A 119 -11.09 11.59 -14.10
C VAL A 119 -10.23 10.34 -14.24
N ALA A 120 -8.89 10.47 -14.28
CA ALA A 120 -8.00 9.31 -14.35
C ALA A 120 -8.19 8.35 -13.17
N SER A 121 -8.24 8.88 -11.94
CA SER A 121 -8.37 8.09 -10.72
C SER A 121 -9.71 7.35 -10.65
N ILE A 122 -10.80 8.04 -10.99
CA ILE A 122 -12.16 7.47 -10.98
C ILE A 122 -12.38 6.49 -12.13
N LEU A 123 -11.79 6.72 -13.32
CA LEU A 123 -11.84 5.75 -14.43
C LEU A 123 -11.17 4.43 -14.04
N VAL A 124 -10.00 4.46 -13.39
CA VAL A 124 -9.34 3.24 -12.91
C VAL A 124 -10.22 2.52 -11.88
N LEU A 125 -10.76 3.25 -10.90
CA LEU A 125 -11.67 2.68 -9.90
C LEU A 125 -12.90 2.04 -10.54
N ALA A 126 -13.54 2.71 -11.49
CA ALA A 126 -14.80 2.27 -12.10
C ALA A 126 -14.61 1.09 -13.06
N LEU A 127 -13.54 1.11 -13.88
CA LEU A 127 -13.40 0.20 -15.01
C LEU A 127 -12.41 -0.94 -14.78
N ALA A 128 -11.29 -0.69 -14.11
CA ALA A 128 -10.18 -1.65 -14.09
C ALA A 128 -10.53 -2.92 -13.29
N ASP A 129 -11.03 -2.78 -12.06
CA ASP A 129 -11.45 -3.91 -11.23
C ASP A 129 -12.63 -4.68 -11.84
N ALA A 130 -13.65 -3.96 -12.31
CA ALA A 130 -14.82 -4.56 -12.93
C ALA A 130 -14.44 -5.44 -14.14
N SER A 131 -13.59 -4.91 -15.02
CA SER A 131 -13.08 -5.60 -16.22
C SER A 131 -12.19 -6.79 -15.86
N ALA A 132 -11.25 -6.59 -14.93
CA ALA A 132 -10.34 -7.63 -14.46
C ALA A 132 -11.10 -8.82 -13.85
N ALA A 133 -12.13 -8.55 -13.05
CA ALA A 133 -12.92 -9.58 -12.41
C ALA A 133 -13.91 -10.24 -13.39
N LEU A 134 -14.41 -9.53 -14.42
CA LEU A 134 -15.28 -10.14 -15.45
C LEU A 134 -14.47 -11.09 -16.34
N ILE A 135 -13.37 -10.61 -16.89
CA ILE A 135 -12.52 -11.40 -17.79
C ILE A 135 -11.77 -12.48 -17.00
N GLY A 136 -11.22 -12.16 -15.82
CA GLY A 136 -10.47 -13.11 -15.00
C GLY A 136 -11.32 -14.27 -14.47
N SER A 137 -12.62 -14.04 -14.20
CA SER A 137 -13.52 -15.13 -13.77
C SER A 137 -13.93 -16.05 -14.92
N GLN A 138 -14.13 -15.51 -16.13
CA GLN A 138 -14.57 -16.28 -17.31
C GLN A 138 -13.40 -16.96 -18.04
N TYR A 139 -12.27 -16.25 -18.22
CA TYR A 139 -11.16 -16.66 -19.08
C TYR A 139 -9.87 -16.97 -18.31
N GLY A 140 -9.81 -16.74 -17.00
CA GLY A 140 -8.59 -16.92 -16.21
C GLY A 140 -8.15 -18.38 -16.08
N ARG A 141 -7.03 -18.73 -16.74
CA ARG A 141 -6.40 -20.05 -16.70
C ARG A 141 -5.25 -20.10 -15.69
N LEU A 142 -4.41 -19.07 -15.67
CA LEU A 142 -3.24 -18.99 -14.80
C LEU A 142 -3.59 -18.39 -13.43
N ARG A 143 -4.10 -19.24 -12.54
CA ARG A 143 -4.58 -18.83 -11.22
C ARG A 143 -3.49 -18.88 -10.16
N TYR A 144 -3.50 -17.90 -9.26
CA TYR A 144 -2.65 -17.84 -8.08
C TYR A 144 -3.47 -17.40 -6.86
N THR A 145 -2.98 -17.70 -5.68
CA THR A 145 -3.68 -17.38 -4.43
C THR A 145 -2.96 -16.27 -3.69
N VAL A 146 -3.71 -15.23 -3.33
CA VAL A 146 -3.28 -14.17 -2.41
C VAL A 146 -4.07 -14.29 -1.13
N GLU A 147 -3.39 -14.64 -0.04
CA GLU A 147 -4.04 -15.01 1.22
C GLU A 147 -5.10 -16.11 1.03
N ASN A 148 -6.39 -15.75 1.06
CA ASN A 148 -7.51 -16.66 0.91
C ASN A 148 -8.30 -16.37 -0.39
N GLU A 149 -7.78 -15.49 -1.26
CA GLU A 149 -8.43 -15.03 -2.48
C GLU A 149 -7.73 -15.63 -3.70
N LYS A 150 -8.50 -16.17 -4.65
CA LYS A 150 -7.97 -16.67 -5.91
C LYS A 150 -8.00 -15.55 -6.95
N LYS A 151 -6.85 -15.23 -7.52
CA LYS A 151 -6.68 -14.25 -8.61
C LYS A 151 -6.14 -14.97 -9.85
N SER A 152 -6.16 -14.28 -10.99
CA SER A 152 -5.68 -14.81 -12.27
C SER A 152 -4.71 -13.83 -12.92
N LEU A 153 -3.68 -14.34 -13.59
CA LEU A 153 -2.73 -13.49 -14.30
C LEU A 153 -3.43 -12.70 -15.42
N GLU A 154 -4.40 -13.32 -16.08
CA GLU A 154 -5.21 -12.70 -17.13
C GLU A 154 -6.02 -11.53 -16.58
N GLY A 155 -6.64 -11.69 -15.40
CA GLY A 155 -7.33 -10.60 -14.71
C GLY A 155 -6.40 -9.44 -14.37
N SER A 156 -5.19 -9.71 -13.85
CA SER A 156 -4.20 -8.65 -13.56
C SER A 156 -3.68 -7.97 -14.82
N LEU A 157 -3.54 -8.69 -15.94
CA LEU A 157 -3.15 -8.09 -17.23
C LEU A 157 -4.25 -7.17 -17.77
N VAL A 158 -5.52 -7.60 -17.67
CA VAL A 158 -6.67 -6.75 -18.03
C VAL A 158 -6.70 -5.51 -17.14
N PHE A 159 -6.52 -5.68 -15.83
CA PHE A 159 -6.44 -4.54 -14.91
C PHE A 159 -5.36 -3.56 -15.36
N LEU A 160 -4.14 -4.04 -15.64
CA LEU A 160 -3.02 -3.22 -16.08
C LEU A 160 -3.34 -2.43 -17.35
N VAL A 161 -3.88 -3.08 -18.38
CA VAL A 161 -4.21 -2.43 -19.66
C VAL A 161 -5.32 -1.41 -19.49
N VAL A 162 -6.39 -1.75 -18.77
CA VAL A 162 -7.50 -0.83 -18.53
C VAL A 162 -7.04 0.35 -17.68
N ALA A 163 -6.23 0.11 -16.65
CA ALA A 163 -5.65 1.18 -15.82
C ALA A 163 -4.72 2.09 -16.63
N PHE A 164 -3.88 1.52 -17.50
CA PHE A 164 -3.04 2.29 -18.41
C PHE A 164 -3.87 3.22 -19.29
N LEU A 165 -4.92 2.72 -19.95
CA LEU A 165 -5.78 3.53 -20.80
C LEU A 165 -6.55 4.59 -20.01
N ALA A 166 -7.08 4.21 -18.84
CA ALA A 166 -7.81 5.10 -17.93
C ALA A 166 -6.95 6.26 -17.41
N ILE A 167 -5.63 6.09 -17.33
CA ILE A 167 -4.68 7.14 -16.93
C ILE A 167 -4.15 7.90 -18.16
N HIS A 168 -3.83 7.18 -19.23
CA HIS A 168 -3.22 7.73 -20.43
C HIS A 168 -4.17 8.67 -21.18
N LEU A 169 -5.45 8.32 -21.31
CA LEU A 169 -6.40 9.13 -22.07
C LEU A 169 -6.65 10.51 -21.41
N PRO A 170 -6.95 10.63 -20.10
CA PRO A 170 -7.12 11.94 -19.48
C PRO A 170 -5.83 12.77 -19.50
N THR A 171 -4.66 12.15 -19.26
CA THR A 171 -3.38 12.88 -19.33
C THR A 171 -3.10 13.38 -20.74
N LEU A 172 -3.39 12.58 -21.77
CA LEU A 172 -3.18 12.97 -23.18
C LEU A 172 -4.18 14.03 -23.66
N LEU A 173 -5.45 13.94 -23.26
CA LEU A 173 -6.53 14.75 -23.84
C LEU A 173 -6.88 16.00 -23.03
N MET A 174 -6.52 16.05 -21.75
CA MET A 174 -6.92 17.13 -20.83
C MET A 174 -5.74 17.91 -20.25
N THR A 175 -4.52 17.66 -20.73
CA THR A 175 -3.30 18.37 -20.29
C THR A 175 -2.40 18.69 -21.46
N ASP A 176 -1.51 19.67 -21.29
CA ASP A 176 -0.46 20.02 -22.25
C ASP A 176 0.86 19.26 -22.01
N LEU A 177 0.81 18.15 -21.27
CA LEU A 177 2.00 17.36 -20.98
C LEU A 177 2.60 16.78 -22.28
N PRO A 178 3.94 16.68 -22.39
CA PRO A 178 4.57 16.03 -23.53
C PRO A 178 4.09 14.59 -23.68
N ARG A 179 3.78 14.16 -24.91
CA ARG A 179 3.26 12.80 -25.17
C ARG A 179 4.09 11.67 -24.52
N PRO A 180 5.44 11.70 -24.52
CA PRO A 180 6.24 10.69 -23.84
C PRO A 180 6.02 10.67 -22.32
N VAL A 181 5.78 11.82 -21.69
CA VAL A 181 5.44 11.93 -20.27
C VAL A 181 4.09 11.26 -20.00
N CYS A 182 3.06 11.51 -20.83
CA CYS A 182 1.75 10.87 -20.68
C CYS A 182 1.84 9.34 -20.75
N VAL A 183 2.63 8.80 -21.68
CA VAL A 183 2.81 7.35 -21.83
C VAL A 183 3.56 6.75 -20.64
N LEU A 184 4.73 7.30 -20.29
CA LEU A 184 5.57 6.73 -19.25
C LEU A 184 5.00 6.92 -17.84
N ALA A 185 4.30 8.03 -17.58
CA ALA A 185 3.57 8.24 -16.33
C ALA A 185 2.42 7.24 -16.20
N ALA A 186 1.60 7.08 -17.26
CA ALA A 186 0.50 6.13 -17.26
C ALA A 186 0.99 4.68 -17.07
N LEU A 187 2.07 4.29 -17.75
CA LEU A 187 2.67 2.96 -17.60
C LEU A 187 3.13 2.72 -16.16
N LEU A 188 3.89 3.65 -15.59
CA LEU A 188 4.41 3.52 -14.23
C LEU A 188 3.28 3.40 -13.21
N VAL A 189 2.31 4.32 -13.26
CA VAL A 189 1.21 4.34 -12.31
C VAL A 189 0.36 3.09 -12.46
N ALA A 190 0.03 2.66 -13.69
CA ALA A 190 -0.73 1.45 -13.95
C ALA A 190 -0.04 0.19 -13.39
N LEU A 191 1.28 0.06 -13.55
CA LEU A 191 2.05 -1.05 -12.96
C LEU A 191 1.96 -1.06 -11.43
N LEU A 192 2.13 0.11 -10.81
CA LEU A 192 2.06 0.24 -9.35
C LEU A 192 0.67 -0.08 -8.80
N VAL A 193 -0.38 0.46 -9.41
CA VAL A 193 -1.75 0.22 -8.94
C VAL A 193 -2.26 -1.17 -9.27
N THR A 194 -1.73 -1.84 -10.30
CA THR A 194 -1.92 -3.29 -10.49
C THR A 194 -1.31 -4.06 -9.32
N GLY A 195 -0.13 -3.64 -8.84
CA GLY A 195 0.44 -4.16 -7.60
C GLY A 195 -0.48 -3.94 -6.40
N PHE A 196 -1.05 -2.74 -6.25
CA PHE A 196 -1.99 -2.40 -5.17
C PHE A 196 -3.25 -3.27 -5.21
N GLU A 197 -3.83 -3.50 -6.39
CA GLU A 197 -4.95 -4.44 -6.58
C GLU A 197 -4.56 -5.81 -6.05
N VAL A 198 -3.40 -6.35 -6.45
CA VAL A 198 -3.01 -7.71 -6.08
C VAL A 198 -2.82 -7.86 -4.57
N VAL A 199 -2.23 -6.87 -3.88
CA VAL A 199 -1.96 -6.95 -2.43
C VAL A 199 -3.14 -6.51 -1.56
N SER A 200 -4.14 -5.85 -2.14
CA SER A 200 -5.33 -5.41 -1.39
C SER A 200 -6.22 -6.58 -1.02
N LEU A 201 -6.74 -6.54 0.21
CA LEU A 201 -7.58 -7.60 0.78
C LEU A 201 -8.95 -7.03 1.17
N HIS A 202 -9.99 -7.85 1.05
CA HIS A 202 -11.37 -7.52 1.46
C HIS A 202 -11.98 -6.26 0.82
N GLY A 203 -11.54 -5.86 -0.37
CA GLY A 203 -12.06 -4.68 -1.09
C GLY A 203 -11.34 -3.37 -0.77
N ALA A 204 -10.19 -3.41 -0.08
CA ALA A 204 -9.40 -2.22 0.24
C ALA A 204 -8.81 -1.52 -1.00
N ASP A 205 -8.72 -2.24 -2.12
CA ASP A 205 -8.38 -1.73 -3.45
C ASP A 205 -9.32 -0.60 -3.88
N ASN A 206 -10.61 -0.65 -3.53
CA ASN A 206 -11.55 0.45 -3.80
C ASN A 206 -11.15 1.77 -3.14
N LEU A 207 -10.29 1.75 -2.12
CA LEU A 207 -9.71 2.94 -1.49
C LEU A 207 -8.30 3.23 -2.02
N PHE A 208 -7.40 2.23 -1.98
CA PHE A 208 -5.98 2.46 -2.23
C PHE A 208 -5.63 2.63 -3.71
N VAL A 209 -6.34 1.98 -4.63
CA VAL A 209 -6.09 2.11 -6.07
C VAL A 209 -6.34 3.55 -6.55
N PRO A 210 -7.55 4.13 -6.43
CA PRO A 210 -7.82 5.48 -6.93
C PRO A 210 -6.96 6.55 -6.25
N LEU A 211 -6.72 6.43 -4.93
CA LEU A 211 -5.82 7.34 -4.23
C LEU A 211 -4.38 7.19 -4.69
N GLY A 212 -3.93 5.96 -4.93
CA GLY A 212 -2.63 5.67 -5.52
C GLY A 212 -2.47 6.31 -6.89
N VAL A 213 -3.47 6.19 -7.76
CA VAL A 213 -3.50 6.89 -9.05
C VAL A 213 -3.35 8.39 -8.82
N CYS A 214 -4.24 9.01 -8.04
CA CYS A 214 -4.26 10.46 -7.84
C CYS A 214 -2.92 11.00 -7.32
N VAL A 215 -2.37 10.41 -6.26
CA VAL A 215 -1.16 10.90 -5.60
C VAL A 215 0.09 10.62 -6.43
N ILE A 216 0.25 9.41 -6.97
CA ILE A 216 1.46 9.05 -7.71
C ILE A 216 1.48 9.77 -9.06
N LEU A 217 0.33 9.87 -9.74
CA LEU A 217 0.22 10.54 -11.03
C LEU A 217 0.51 12.04 -10.93
N ASP A 218 0.01 12.69 -9.87
CA ASP A 218 0.33 14.10 -9.59
C ASP A 218 1.83 14.32 -9.42
N ARG A 219 2.50 13.44 -8.67
CA ARG A 219 3.94 13.55 -8.40
C ARG A 219 4.81 13.23 -9.61
N ILE A 220 4.46 12.21 -10.39
CA ILE A 220 5.31 11.75 -11.50
C ILE A 220 5.25 12.68 -12.70
N THR A 221 4.10 13.33 -12.96
CA THR A 221 3.91 14.20 -14.13
C THR A 221 4.68 15.51 -14.03
N GLY A 222 5.06 15.94 -12.82
CA GLY A 222 5.93 17.09 -12.60
C GLY A 222 7.43 16.83 -12.78
N LYS A 223 7.84 15.57 -13.02
CA LYS A 223 9.26 15.20 -13.12
C LYS A 223 9.79 15.27 -14.55
N PRO A 224 11.11 15.53 -14.74
CA PRO A 224 11.72 15.46 -16.06
C PRO A 224 11.56 14.07 -16.69
N LEU A 225 11.41 14.01 -18.01
CA LEU A 225 11.20 12.77 -18.77
C LEU A 225 12.24 11.68 -18.43
N GLY A 226 13.52 12.05 -18.32
CA GLY A 226 14.60 11.13 -17.97
C GLY A 226 14.42 10.48 -16.61
N GLU A 227 13.89 11.22 -15.63
CA GLU A 227 13.62 10.68 -14.30
C GLU A 227 12.43 9.70 -14.34
N ILE A 228 11.36 10.03 -15.06
CA ILE A 228 10.21 9.12 -15.25
C ILE A 228 10.65 7.81 -15.93
N ALA A 229 11.49 7.90 -16.95
CA ALA A 229 12.07 6.74 -17.62
C ALA A 229 12.93 5.89 -16.66
N TYR A 230 13.76 6.55 -15.84
CA TYR A 230 14.56 5.89 -14.82
C TYR A 230 13.71 5.20 -13.75
N GLN A 231 12.58 5.79 -13.36
CA GLN A 231 11.60 5.18 -12.45
C GLN A 231 10.94 3.93 -13.04
N ASN A 232 10.54 3.96 -14.31
CA ASN A 232 10.03 2.79 -15.01
C ASN A 232 11.09 1.66 -15.07
N ALA A 233 12.32 1.99 -15.48
CA ALA A 233 13.41 1.04 -15.56
C ALA A 233 13.72 0.42 -14.18
N SER A 234 13.78 1.26 -13.15
CA SER A 234 14.03 0.83 -11.76
C SER A 234 12.94 -0.10 -11.26
N LEU A 235 11.66 0.19 -11.52
CA LEU A 235 10.57 -0.71 -11.16
C LEU A 235 10.71 -2.08 -11.82
N VAL A 236 11.02 -2.13 -13.12
CA VAL A 236 11.24 -3.39 -13.85
C VAL A 236 12.41 -4.18 -13.26
N VAL A 237 13.53 -3.51 -12.97
CA VAL A 237 14.71 -4.15 -12.36
C VAL A 237 14.39 -4.68 -10.97
N ILE A 238 13.74 -3.89 -10.11
CA ILE A 238 13.34 -4.30 -8.76
C ILE A 238 12.39 -5.49 -8.82
N CYS A 239 11.38 -5.45 -9.71
CA CYS A 239 10.47 -6.57 -9.96
C CYS A 239 11.22 -7.85 -10.36
N ALA A 240 12.14 -7.75 -11.32
CA ALA A 240 12.91 -8.89 -11.83
C ALA A 240 13.82 -9.48 -10.75
N VAL A 241 14.63 -8.64 -10.08
CA VAL A 241 15.59 -9.08 -9.07
C VAL A 241 14.86 -9.72 -7.88
N LEU A 242 13.91 -9.00 -7.28
CA LEU A 242 13.19 -9.50 -6.10
C LEU A 242 12.29 -10.69 -6.46
N GLY A 243 11.70 -10.71 -7.66
CA GLY A 243 10.92 -11.85 -8.16
C GLY A 243 11.76 -13.11 -8.34
N ILE A 244 12.96 -12.99 -8.95
CA ILE A 244 13.90 -14.11 -9.11
C ILE A 244 14.37 -14.61 -7.74
N VAL A 245 14.77 -13.71 -6.84
CA VAL A 245 15.20 -14.06 -5.48
C VAL A 245 14.08 -14.76 -4.72
N ALA A 246 12.86 -14.21 -4.74
CA ALA A 246 11.71 -14.78 -4.06
C ALA A 246 11.36 -16.17 -4.59
N ARG A 247 11.41 -16.35 -5.92
CA ARG A 247 11.15 -17.65 -6.56
C ARG A 247 12.21 -18.68 -6.24
N ARG A 248 13.50 -18.32 -6.33
CA ARG A 248 14.62 -19.24 -6.07
C ARG A 248 14.70 -19.64 -4.60
N ALA A 249 14.55 -18.68 -3.69
CA ALA A 249 14.62 -18.93 -2.25
C ALA A 249 13.28 -19.42 -1.64
N ARG A 250 12.17 -19.37 -2.41
CA ARG A 250 10.80 -19.66 -1.95
C ARG A 250 10.44 -18.91 -0.66
N THR A 251 10.85 -17.63 -0.59
CA THR A 251 10.74 -16.79 0.62
C THR A 251 9.35 -16.19 0.78
N PHE A 252 8.76 -15.75 -0.32
CA PHE A 252 7.45 -15.10 -0.35
C PHE A 252 6.52 -15.81 -1.32
N ASN A 253 5.21 -15.76 -1.06
CA ASN A 253 4.24 -16.08 -2.10
C ASN A 253 4.11 -14.90 -3.09
N VAL A 254 3.29 -15.05 -4.14
CA VAL A 254 3.12 -14.02 -5.19
C VAL A 254 2.76 -12.67 -4.59
N GLY A 255 1.72 -12.61 -3.75
CA GLY A 255 1.30 -11.35 -3.13
C GLY A 255 2.35 -10.78 -2.17
N GLY A 256 3.03 -11.61 -1.38
CA GLY A 256 4.13 -11.17 -0.51
C GLY A 256 5.31 -10.61 -1.30
N THR A 257 5.62 -11.20 -2.46
CA THR A 257 6.66 -10.72 -3.36
C THR A 257 6.30 -9.34 -3.92
N ILE A 258 5.07 -9.19 -4.43
CA ILE A 258 4.58 -7.90 -4.95
C ILE A 258 4.61 -6.83 -3.85
N LEU A 259 4.20 -7.16 -2.63
CA LEU A 259 4.24 -6.20 -1.54
C LEU A 259 5.67 -5.76 -1.19
N VAL A 260 6.64 -6.67 -1.17
CA VAL A 260 8.05 -6.33 -0.94
C VAL A 260 8.62 -5.50 -2.09
N VAL A 261 8.25 -5.80 -3.34
CA VAL A 261 8.60 -4.98 -4.51
C VAL A 261 8.06 -3.56 -4.35
N LEU A 262 6.77 -3.40 -4.05
CA LEU A 262 6.15 -2.09 -3.83
C LEU A 262 6.81 -1.35 -2.66
N ALA A 263 7.19 -2.07 -1.59
CA ALA A 263 7.85 -1.50 -0.43
C ALA A 263 9.25 -0.97 -0.77
N VAL A 264 10.08 -1.77 -1.44
CA VAL A 264 11.44 -1.39 -1.87
C VAL A 264 11.37 -0.26 -2.89
N TYR A 265 10.49 -0.37 -3.89
CA TYR A 265 10.28 0.67 -4.89
C TYR A 265 9.79 1.97 -4.25
N GLY A 266 8.85 1.90 -3.29
CA GLY A 266 8.34 3.07 -2.58
C GLY A 266 9.43 3.78 -1.78
N CYS A 267 10.28 3.04 -1.06
CA CYS A 267 11.43 3.61 -0.35
C CYS A 267 12.37 4.33 -1.31
N TRP A 268 12.69 3.69 -2.42
CA TRP A 268 13.56 4.24 -3.46
C TRP A 268 12.96 5.49 -4.14
N SER A 269 11.70 5.41 -4.58
CA SER A 269 11.06 6.46 -5.37
C SER A 269 10.68 7.69 -4.55
N LEU A 270 10.40 7.53 -3.25
CA LEU A 270 9.94 8.61 -2.37
C LEU A 270 11.04 9.18 -1.49
N GLY A 271 12.09 8.42 -1.20
CA GLY A 271 13.17 8.83 -0.31
C GLY A 271 14.57 8.76 -0.93
N GLY A 272 14.74 8.13 -2.10
CA GLY A 272 16.04 7.93 -2.70
C GLY A 272 16.73 6.64 -2.25
N VAL A 273 18.01 6.53 -2.58
CA VAL A 273 18.82 5.32 -2.32
C VAL A 273 19.02 5.11 -0.81
N GLU A 274 19.09 6.20 -0.06
CA GLU A 274 19.26 6.26 1.39
C GLU A 274 18.14 5.52 2.11
N TRP A 275 16.90 5.67 1.64
CA TRP A 275 15.72 5.01 2.23
C TRP A 275 15.54 3.59 1.70
N ALA A 276 15.95 3.31 0.46
CA ALA A 276 15.89 1.98 -0.11
C ALA A 276 16.91 1.00 0.51
N LEU A 277 18.11 1.49 0.83
CA LEU A 277 19.23 0.68 1.30
C LEU A 277 18.92 -0.11 2.59
N PRO A 278 18.39 0.48 3.68
CA PRO A 278 18.01 -0.26 4.89
C PRO A 278 16.98 -1.36 4.61
N MET A 279 16.00 -1.07 3.75
CA MET A 279 14.96 -2.03 3.36
C MET A 279 15.56 -3.21 2.58
N LEU A 280 16.43 -2.93 1.60
CA LEU A 280 17.13 -3.95 0.82
C LEU A 280 18.03 -4.83 1.69
N LEU A 281 18.79 -4.24 2.61
CA LEU A 281 19.62 -4.99 3.56
C LEU A 281 18.77 -5.88 4.45
N GLY A 282 17.62 -5.39 4.93
CA GLY A 282 16.65 -6.19 5.67
C GLY A 282 16.12 -7.38 4.88
N VAL A 283 15.78 -7.17 3.60
CA VAL A 283 15.34 -8.26 2.70
C VAL A 283 16.46 -9.27 2.46
N VAL A 284 17.69 -8.82 2.21
CA VAL A 284 18.86 -9.71 2.02
C VAL A 284 19.11 -10.56 3.26
N LEU A 285 19.11 -9.95 4.46
CA LEU A 285 19.26 -10.67 5.73
C LEU A 285 18.13 -11.68 5.94
N PHE A 286 16.90 -11.30 5.63
CA PHE A 286 15.76 -12.21 5.71
C PHE A 286 15.93 -13.41 4.77
N VAL A 287 16.25 -13.18 3.50
CA VAL A 287 16.47 -14.25 2.51
C VAL A 287 17.64 -15.17 2.91
N ALA A 288 18.74 -14.60 3.39
CA ALA A 288 19.89 -15.36 3.89
C ALA A 288 19.52 -16.24 5.09
N SER A 289 18.73 -15.70 6.03
CA SER A 289 18.24 -16.46 7.19
C SER A 289 17.25 -17.57 6.81
N TRP A 290 16.40 -17.31 5.81
CA TRP A 290 15.38 -18.24 5.32
C TRP A 290 16.00 -19.47 4.65
N THR A 291 17.05 -19.26 3.86
CA THR A 291 17.76 -20.34 3.14
C THR A 291 18.59 -21.22 4.08
N ARG A 292 19.09 -20.68 5.20
CA ARG A 292 19.99 -21.41 6.12
C ARG A 292 19.31 -22.42 7.05
N ARG A 293 17.98 -22.41 7.26
CA ARG A 293 17.30 -23.37 8.18
C ARG A 293 15.88 -23.73 7.73
N SER A 294 15.77 -24.83 6.96
CA SER A 294 14.60 -25.17 6.10
C SER A 294 13.30 -25.61 6.81
N ALA A 295 13.27 -25.83 8.12
CA ALA A 295 12.06 -26.37 8.79
C ALA A 295 10.88 -25.38 8.82
N VAL A 296 11.16 -24.09 9.02
CA VAL A 296 10.15 -23.02 9.01
C VAL A 296 9.68 -22.73 7.58
N ALA A 297 10.63 -22.69 6.63
CA ALA A 297 10.34 -22.46 5.21
C ALA A 297 9.42 -23.54 4.62
N LYS A 298 9.69 -24.81 4.94
CA LYS A 298 8.83 -25.95 4.54
C LYS A 298 7.43 -25.86 5.14
N ARG A 299 7.28 -25.37 6.38
CA ARG A 299 5.99 -25.26 7.07
C ARG A 299 5.10 -24.13 6.56
N LEU A 300 5.69 -22.98 6.22
CA LEU A 300 4.92 -21.78 5.85
C LEU A 300 4.58 -21.70 4.36
N GLY A 301 5.39 -22.32 3.48
CA GLY A 301 5.18 -22.23 2.03
C GLY A 301 5.40 -20.81 1.47
N GLY A 302 6.17 -19.98 2.18
CA GLY A 302 6.44 -18.58 1.87
C GLY A 302 5.66 -17.59 2.73
N VAL A 303 6.23 -16.40 2.95
CA VAL A 303 5.59 -15.29 3.66
C VAL A 303 4.46 -14.72 2.81
N ARG A 304 3.29 -14.54 3.43
CA ARG A 304 2.07 -14.02 2.80
C ARG A 304 1.91 -12.51 2.99
N VAL A 305 0.99 -11.91 2.23
CA VAL A 305 0.71 -10.46 2.23
C VAL A 305 0.44 -9.90 3.62
N ARG A 306 -0.43 -10.49 4.44
CA ARG A 306 -0.78 -9.94 5.77
C ARG A 306 0.44 -9.86 6.69
N VAL A 307 1.30 -10.86 6.60
CA VAL A 307 2.52 -10.94 7.41
C VAL A 307 3.50 -9.87 6.96
N ALA A 308 3.78 -9.79 5.66
CA ALA A 308 4.67 -8.79 5.09
C ALA A 308 4.13 -7.36 5.32
N ALA A 309 2.82 -7.13 5.17
CA ALA A 309 2.19 -5.84 5.39
C ALA A 309 2.34 -5.37 6.83
N ARG A 310 2.09 -6.23 7.83
CA ARG A 310 2.25 -5.89 9.24
C ARG A 310 3.69 -5.58 9.62
N ALA A 311 4.65 -6.28 9.01
CA ALA A 311 6.06 -6.04 9.24
C ALA A 311 6.47 -4.68 8.63
N LEU A 312 6.19 -4.50 7.34
CA LEU A 312 6.67 -3.38 6.54
C LEU A 312 5.88 -2.09 6.75
N SER A 313 4.63 -2.14 7.23
CA SER A 313 3.85 -0.92 7.52
C SER A 313 4.52 -0.03 8.56
N THR A 314 5.28 -0.63 9.50
CA THR A 314 5.91 0.12 10.60
C THR A 314 7.02 1.07 10.13
N PRO A 315 8.03 0.65 9.35
CA PRO A 315 8.95 1.61 8.75
C PRO A 315 8.26 2.53 7.72
N PHE A 316 7.28 2.02 6.96
CA PHE A 316 6.58 2.84 5.95
C PHE A 316 5.87 4.07 6.52
N VAL A 317 5.37 4.02 7.76
CA VAL A 317 4.76 5.18 8.42
C VAL A 317 5.73 6.36 8.50
N PHE A 318 7.02 6.12 8.79
CA PHE A 318 8.03 7.17 8.85
C PHE A 318 8.33 7.77 7.47
N LEU A 319 8.40 6.93 6.42
CA LEU A 319 8.60 7.39 5.05
C LEU A 319 7.43 8.26 4.55
N VAL A 320 6.19 7.83 4.85
CA VAL A 320 4.98 8.60 4.52
C VAL A 320 4.95 9.91 5.29
N ALA A 321 5.28 9.90 6.58
CA ALA A 321 5.36 11.12 7.39
C ALA A 321 6.44 12.09 6.90
N ALA A 322 7.60 11.58 6.46
CA ALA A 322 8.67 12.36 5.84
C ALA A 322 8.16 13.09 4.59
N ASN A 323 7.51 12.34 3.68
CA ASN A 323 6.97 12.88 2.43
C ASN A 323 5.82 13.87 2.65
N ALA A 324 4.96 13.62 3.64
CA ALA A 324 3.83 14.49 3.95
C ALA A 324 4.26 15.81 4.61
N SER A 325 5.33 15.79 5.40
CA SER A 325 5.83 16.97 6.13
C SER A 325 6.98 17.70 5.45
N GLY A 326 7.65 17.07 4.49
CA GLY A 326 8.91 17.54 3.91
C GLY A 326 10.13 17.40 4.83
N ARG A 327 9.99 16.80 6.03
CA ARG A 327 11.06 16.73 7.05
C ARG A 327 11.83 15.41 7.00
N TYR A 328 12.51 15.13 5.90
CA TYR A 328 13.18 13.85 5.66
C TYR A 328 14.22 13.49 6.73
N ALA A 329 15.12 14.41 7.05
CA ALA A 329 16.13 14.29 8.10
C ALA A 329 15.57 13.81 9.45
N LEU A 330 14.41 14.36 9.85
CA LEU A 330 13.77 14.08 11.13
C LEU A 330 13.20 12.65 11.20
N PHE A 331 12.55 12.19 10.14
CA PHE A 331 11.86 10.89 10.15
C PHE A 331 12.76 9.72 9.79
N TYR A 332 13.93 9.97 9.18
CA TYR A 332 14.84 8.93 8.73
C TYR A 332 15.39 8.06 9.88
N GLY A 333 15.69 8.65 11.05
CA GLY A 333 16.15 7.90 12.22
C GLY A 333 15.12 6.88 12.71
N GLY A 334 13.85 7.28 12.77
CA GLY A 334 12.74 6.39 13.12
C GLY A 334 12.52 5.28 12.08
N PHE A 335 12.69 5.60 10.79
CA PHE A 335 12.67 4.63 9.69
C PHE A 335 13.78 3.58 9.81
N LEU A 336 15.02 3.99 10.09
CA LEU A 336 16.15 3.09 10.28
C LEU A 336 15.93 2.13 11.46
N ALA A 337 15.52 2.67 12.61
CA ALA A 337 15.32 1.88 13.82
C ALA A 337 14.21 0.84 13.63
N SER A 338 13.06 1.25 13.09
CA SER A 338 11.95 0.33 12.80
C SER A 338 12.35 -0.74 11.77
N SER A 339 13.07 -0.37 10.71
CA SER A 339 13.58 -1.32 9.71
C SER A 339 14.54 -2.35 10.31
N ALA A 340 15.46 -1.91 11.18
CA ALA A 340 16.40 -2.78 11.87
C ALA A 340 15.70 -3.77 12.81
N VAL A 341 14.71 -3.30 13.57
CA VAL A 341 13.90 -4.16 14.45
C VAL A 341 13.13 -5.19 13.63
N VAL A 342 12.51 -4.79 12.51
CA VAL A 342 11.80 -5.72 11.62
C VAL A 342 12.75 -6.79 11.09
N ALA A 343 13.91 -6.39 10.56
CA ALA A 343 14.91 -7.31 10.02
C ALA A 343 15.39 -8.31 11.09
N ALA A 344 15.70 -7.82 12.30
CA ALA A 344 16.20 -8.67 13.36
C ALA A 344 15.16 -9.66 13.90
N LEU A 345 13.91 -9.22 14.10
CA LEU A 345 12.83 -10.11 14.51
C LEU A 345 12.52 -11.17 13.45
N ALA A 346 12.54 -10.79 12.17
CA ALA A 346 12.37 -11.73 11.06
C ALA A 346 13.51 -12.75 11.00
N TYR A 347 14.75 -12.30 11.13
CA TYR A 347 15.96 -13.13 11.16
C TYR A 347 15.90 -14.15 12.30
N GLY A 348 15.70 -13.72 13.55
CA GLY A 348 15.68 -14.60 14.73
C GLY A 348 14.55 -15.66 14.70
N LYS A 349 13.43 -15.34 14.04
CA LYS A 349 12.34 -16.29 13.82
C LYS A 349 12.68 -17.35 12.75
N CYS A 350 13.45 -17.00 11.73
CA CYS A 350 13.89 -17.95 10.69
C CYS A 350 14.99 -18.87 11.20
N VAL A 351 15.94 -18.33 11.97
CA VAL A 351 17.07 -19.10 12.51
C VAL A 351 16.64 -20.04 13.65
N GLY A 352 15.39 -19.95 14.12
CA GLY A 352 14.78 -20.98 14.94
C GLY A 352 14.87 -20.72 16.44
N ILE A 353 14.82 -19.45 16.88
CA ILE A 353 14.71 -19.10 18.30
C ILE A 353 13.29 -19.38 18.86
N GLY A 354 12.56 -20.32 18.24
CA GLY A 354 11.21 -20.74 18.55
C GLY A 354 11.09 -22.25 18.84
N VAL A 355 10.53 -22.55 20.01
CA VAL A 355 9.92 -23.81 20.49
C VAL A 355 10.74 -24.77 21.40
N ARG A 356 12.01 -25.15 21.18
CA ARG A 356 12.60 -26.30 21.94
C ARG A 356 13.81 -26.13 22.90
N SER A 357 14.57 -25.04 22.89
CA SER A 357 15.74 -24.84 23.79
C SER A 357 15.41 -24.07 25.10
N PRO A 358 16.10 -24.24 26.24
CA PRO A 358 15.81 -23.49 27.49
C PRO A 358 15.95 -21.97 27.33
N ALA A 359 15.19 -21.18 28.12
CA ALA A 359 15.12 -19.72 27.98
C ALA A 359 16.46 -18.98 28.23
N ASN A 360 17.38 -19.55 29.03
CA ASN A 360 18.63 -18.90 29.41
C ASN A 360 19.76 -19.00 28.36
N HIS A 361 19.87 -20.09 27.60
CA HIS A 361 20.89 -20.22 26.54
C HIS A 361 20.55 -19.45 25.25
N ARG A 362 19.30 -19.00 25.10
CA ARG A 362 18.83 -18.29 23.89
C ARG A 362 19.15 -16.79 23.88
N ARG A 363 19.29 -16.18 25.06
CA ARG A 363 19.43 -14.72 25.22
C ARG A 363 20.70 -14.15 24.59
N PRO A 364 21.92 -14.70 24.84
CA PRO A 364 23.14 -14.11 24.29
C PRO A 364 23.24 -14.27 22.77
N VAL A 365 22.84 -15.43 22.22
CA VAL A 365 22.84 -15.68 20.76
C VAL A 365 21.85 -14.75 20.05
N LEU A 366 20.65 -14.59 20.60
CA LEU A 366 19.65 -13.68 20.03
C LEU A 366 20.10 -12.22 20.10
N LEU A 367 20.74 -11.81 21.21
CA LEU A 367 21.31 -10.47 21.34
C LEU A 367 22.45 -10.24 20.34
N ALA A 368 23.31 -11.23 20.10
CA ALA A 368 24.37 -11.16 19.10
C ALA A 368 23.82 -11.06 17.67
N GLU A 369 22.75 -11.79 17.34
CA GLU A 369 22.08 -11.71 16.03
C GLU A 369 21.33 -10.37 15.85
N LEU A 370 20.75 -9.82 16.92
CA LEU A 370 20.17 -8.49 16.96
C LEU A 370 21.22 -7.40 16.73
N LEU A 371 22.34 -7.49 17.44
CA LEU A 371 23.53 -6.66 17.24
C LEU A 371 23.96 -6.70 15.79
N PHE A 372 24.10 -7.90 15.22
CA PHE A 372 24.46 -8.07 13.81
C PHE A 372 23.47 -7.39 12.85
N CYS A 373 22.16 -7.58 13.04
CA CYS A 373 21.15 -6.96 12.18
C CYS A 373 21.10 -5.44 12.34
N CYS A 374 21.26 -4.90 13.56
CA CYS A 374 21.29 -3.46 13.81
C CYS A 374 22.56 -2.84 13.22
N VAL A 375 23.72 -3.50 13.35
CA VAL A 375 24.97 -3.05 12.73
C VAL A 375 24.86 -3.00 11.22
N LEU A 376 24.16 -3.95 10.58
CA LEU A 376 24.01 -3.93 9.14
C LEU A 376 22.93 -2.94 8.67
N VAL A 377 21.73 -2.98 9.24
CA VAL A 377 20.59 -2.18 8.76
C VAL A 377 20.65 -0.72 9.22
N VAL A 378 21.30 -0.42 10.34
CA VAL A 378 21.55 0.96 10.80
C VAL A 378 22.98 1.39 10.49
N GLY A 379 23.96 0.54 10.80
CA GLY A 379 25.37 0.91 10.70
C GLY A 379 25.86 1.10 9.27
N VAL A 380 25.45 0.26 8.29
CA VAL A 380 25.88 0.45 6.89
C VAL A 380 25.29 1.72 6.29
N PRO A 381 23.96 1.97 6.32
CA PRO A 381 23.40 3.23 5.84
C PRO A 381 23.94 4.43 6.62
N GLY A 382 24.05 4.30 7.95
CA GLY A 382 24.60 5.35 8.81
C GLY A 382 26.06 5.66 8.54
N ALA A 383 26.88 4.69 8.13
CA ALA A 383 28.27 4.92 7.72
C ALA A 383 28.37 5.61 6.36
N VAL A 384 27.56 5.17 5.38
CA VAL A 384 27.45 5.83 4.06
C VAL A 384 27.06 7.30 4.24
N LEU A 385 26.10 7.57 5.12
CA LEU A 385 25.64 8.92 5.42
C LEU A 385 26.61 9.71 6.29
N ALA A 386 27.27 9.09 7.27
CA ALA A 386 28.26 9.77 8.11
C ALA A 386 29.48 10.21 7.30
N ALA A 387 29.85 9.47 6.24
CA ALA A 387 30.87 9.87 5.29
C ALA A 387 30.48 11.11 4.46
N THR A 388 29.18 11.43 4.38
CA THR A 388 28.65 12.47 3.49
C THR A 388 28.09 13.69 4.25
N TYR A 389 27.50 13.49 5.44
CA TYR A 389 26.72 14.50 6.18
C TYR A 389 27.04 14.57 7.69
N GLY A 390 27.95 13.74 8.23
CA GLY A 390 28.14 13.57 9.69
C GLY A 390 26.91 12.93 10.39
N SER A 391 26.91 12.39 11.61
CA SER A 391 27.93 12.15 12.65
C SER A 391 27.89 10.66 13.04
N VAL A 392 29.05 10.03 13.30
CA VAL A 392 29.12 8.62 13.75
C VAL A 392 28.30 8.40 15.03
N LEU A 393 28.20 9.41 15.89
CA LEU A 393 27.42 9.42 17.12
C LEU A 393 25.93 9.20 16.90
N THR A 394 25.35 9.78 15.83
CA THR A 394 23.94 9.57 15.47
C THR A 394 23.67 8.11 15.15
N THR A 395 24.53 7.51 14.34
CA THR A 395 24.45 6.09 13.94
C THR A 395 24.58 5.16 15.14
N VAL A 396 25.52 5.45 16.04
CA VAL A 396 25.70 4.69 17.29
C VAL A 396 24.48 4.83 18.21
N GLY A 397 23.94 6.04 18.37
CA GLY A 397 22.75 6.30 19.18
C GLY A 397 21.51 5.55 18.69
N VAL A 398 21.23 5.61 17.37
CA VAL A 398 20.09 4.89 16.78
C VAL A 398 20.26 3.37 16.85
N ALA A 399 21.48 2.85 16.67
CA ALA A 399 21.76 1.43 16.85
C ALA A 399 21.54 0.99 18.31
N ALA A 400 22.03 1.75 19.28
CA ALA A 400 21.87 1.45 20.70
C ALA A 400 20.38 1.44 21.13
N LEU A 401 19.58 2.39 20.65
CA LEU A 401 18.15 2.47 20.94
C LEU A 401 17.37 1.33 20.29
N SER A 402 17.72 0.95 19.06
CA SER A 402 17.12 -0.21 18.39
C SER A 402 17.37 -1.49 19.18
N LEU A 403 18.59 -1.66 19.72
CA LEU A 403 18.95 -2.79 20.58
C LEU A 403 18.21 -2.76 21.92
N PHE A 404 18.11 -1.59 22.55
CA PHE A 404 17.37 -1.41 23.79
C PHE A 404 15.89 -1.78 23.63
N ALA A 405 15.23 -1.28 22.58
CA ALA A 405 13.81 -1.53 22.32
C ALA A 405 13.51 -3.03 22.16
N VAL A 406 14.34 -3.76 21.43
CA VAL A 406 14.17 -5.22 21.30
C VAL A 406 14.50 -5.95 22.60
N GLY A 407 15.56 -5.53 23.30
CA GLY A 407 15.94 -6.09 24.60
C GLY A 407 14.85 -5.96 25.67
N LEU A 408 14.13 -4.83 25.68
CA LEU A 408 13.01 -4.58 26.60
C LEU A 408 11.80 -5.44 26.22
N PHE A 409 11.50 -5.56 24.92
CA PHE A 409 10.41 -6.38 24.43
C PHE A 409 10.60 -7.89 24.69
N GLN A 410 11.85 -8.38 24.62
CA GLN A 410 12.20 -9.76 24.96
C GLN A 410 11.84 -10.13 26.41
N ARG A 411 11.82 -9.14 27.32
CA ARG A 411 11.49 -9.35 28.75
C ARG A 411 9.99 -9.46 28.99
N VAL A 412 9.15 -8.83 28.18
CA VAL A 412 7.68 -8.74 28.34
C VAL A 412 6.94 -9.89 27.61
N ARG A 413 7.60 -11.04 27.42
CA ARG A 413 7.08 -12.11 26.56
C ARG A 413 5.80 -12.74 27.15
N VAL A 414 4.64 -12.35 26.64
CA VAL A 414 3.37 -13.04 26.93
C VAL A 414 3.41 -14.43 26.29
N ARG A 415 3.20 -15.45 27.12
CA ARG A 415 3.36 -16.87 26.81
C ARG A 415 2.05 -17.43 26.24
N ASP A 416 1.71 -17.08 25.00
CA ASP A 416 0.48 -17.60 24.38
C ASP A 416 0.72 -18.69 23.32
N GLY A 417 -0.16 -19.69 23.36
CA GLY A 417 -0.20 -20.88 22.51
C GLY A 417 -0.68 -20.62 21.08
N LYS A 418 -0.23 -21.48 20.16
CA LYS A 418 -0.51 -21.47 18.70
C LYS A 418 -0.39 -20.10 18.02
N ALA A 419 0.74 -19.42 18.21
CA ALA A 419 0.94 -18.07 17.70
C ALA A 419 1.25 -17.97 16.20
N ALA A 420 0.66 -16.97 15.53
CA ALA A 420 1.03 -16.52 14.20
C ALA A 420 2.55 -16.22 14.09
N TRP A 421 3.15 -16.46 12.91
CA TRP A 421 4.59 -16.24 12.69
C TRP A 421 4.98 -14.76 12.89
N TRP A 422 4.12 -13.81 12.50
CA TRP A 422 4.26 -12.39 12.83
C TRP A 422 3.07 -11.91 13.66
N ARG A 423 3.35 -11.40 14.85
CA ARG A 423 2.36 -10.98 15.85
C ARG A 423 2.18 -9.45 15.81
N GLY A 424 1.04 -8.97 16.28
CA GLY A 424 0.82 -7.52 16.43
C GLY A 424 1.84 -6.88 17.37
N SER A 425 2.24 -7.60 18.42
CA SER A 425 3.27 -7.14 19.36
C SER A 425 4.63 -6.89 18.69
N ASP A 426 5.00 -7.67 17.67
CA ASP A 426 6.25 -7.45 16.91
C ASP A 426 6.21 -6.12 16.13
N SER A 427 5.07 -5.81 15.52
CA SER A 427 4.85 -4.53 14.84
C SER A 427 4.87 -3.36 15.82
N VAL A 428 4.28 -3.52 17.01
CA VAL A 428 4.33 -2.51 18.08
C VAL A 428 5.77 -2.25 18.52
N THR A 429 6.60 -3.30 18.70
CA THR A 429 8.02 -3.12 19.05
C THR A 429 8.76 -2.28 18.02
N SER A 430 8.57 -2.58 16.74
CA SER A 430 9.20 -1.83 15.64
C SER A 430 8.78 -0.36 15.64
N LEU A 431 7.47 -0.10 15.80
CA LEU A 431 6.94 1.25 15.85
C LEU A 431 7.46 2.03 17.06
N VAL A 432 7.45 1.43 18.25
CA VAL A 432 7.95 2.05 19.49
C VAL A 432 9.44 2.39 19.38
N ALA A 433 10.25 1.52 18.78
CA ALA A 433 11.66 1.80 18.54
C ALA A 433 11.84 3.03 17.64
N GLY A 434 11.10 3.10 16.53
CA GLY A 434 11.15 4.25 15.63
C GLY A 434 10.66 5.55 16.28
N LEU A 435 9.55 5.49 17.04
CA LEU A 435 9.02 6.65 17.77
C LEU A 435 9.95 7.12 18.89
N GLY A 436 10.65 6.19 19.56
CA GLY A 436 11.65 6.53 20.57
C GLY A 436 12.82 7.32 19.98
N VAL A 437 13.33 6.90 18.81
CA VAL A 437 14.36 7.66 18.09
C VAL A 437 13.84 9.03 17.65
N LEU A 438 12.64 9.09 17.06
CA LEU A 438 12.02 10.35 16.66
C LEU A 438 11.85 11.31 17.86
N GLY A 439 11.41 10.81 19.02
CA GLY A 439 11.27 11.59 20.24
C GLY A 439 12.59 12.18 20.73
N LEU A 440 13.67 11.41 20.70
CA LEU A 440 15.01 11.89 21.08
C LEU A 440 15.59 12.89 20.08
N GLN A 441 15.26 12.75 18.79
CA GLN A 441 15.62 13.74 17.77
C GLN A 441 14.86 15.06 17.99
N LEU A 442 13.58 15.00 18.33
CA LEU A 442 12.79 16.19 18.70
C LEU A 442 13.30 16.88 19.96
N LEU A 443 13.85 16.13 20.92
CA LEU A 443 14.47 16.67 22.14
C LEU A 443 15.92 17.16 21.94
N GLY A 444 16.49 17.03 20.74
CA GLY A 444 17.88 17.42 20.46
C GLY A 444 18.94 16.51 21.09
N VAL A 445 18.55 15.36 21.65
CA VAL A 445 19.47 14.39 22.28
C VAL A 445 20.22 13.58 21.23
N VAL A 446 19.58 13.29 20.10
CA VAL A 446 20.14 12.60 18.94
C VAL A 446 20.04 13.54 17.75
N SER A 447 21.14 13.85 17.07
CA SER A 447 21.12 14.70 15.89
C SER A 447 20.38 14.05 14.71
N CYS A 448 19.92 14.84 13.74
CA CYS A 448 19.40 14.30 12.48
C CYS A 448 20.55 14.14 11.48
N TRP A 449 20.37 13.25 10.51
CA TRP A 449 21.23 13.23 9.32
C TRP A 449 20.76 14.31 8.34
N GLY A 450 21.68 14.99 7.65
CA GLY A 450 21.37 16.00 6.62
C GLY A 450 20.81 15.42 5.32
N ILE A 451 19.83 14.52 5.41
CA ILE A 451 19.19 13.87 4.25
C ILE A 451 18.01 14.71 3.79
N GLY A 452 17.99 15.02 2.49
CA GLY A 452 16.90 15.76 1.86
C GLY A 452 16.88 17.25 2.22
N GLU A 453 18.04 17.80 2.62
CA GLU A 453 18.32 19.23 2.63
C GLU A 453 18.73 19.74 1.25
#